data_AF-A0A958N1I0-F1
#
_entry.id   AF-A0A958N1I0-F1
#
_cell.length_a   1.000
_cell.length_b   1.000
_cell.length_c   1.000
_cell.angle_alpha   90.00
_cell.angle_beta   90.00
_cell.angle_gamma   90.00
#
_symmetry.space_group_name_H-M   'P 1'
#
loop_
_entity.id
_entity.type
_entity.pdbx_description
1 polymer ?
#
loop_
_entity_poly.entity_id
_entity_poly.type
_entity_poly.pdbx_seq_one_letter_code
_entity_poly.pdbx_strand_id
1 'polypeptide(L)'
;MKLLLFLISMIFVLNLFAQDRSSEITCEPFYENNKIVGFTCSELHEDSLLSKMGLTANDVIVEYDGKPIHSYKDMQKFYEQLHVKGKMNIKYKRDQQVLQATNTNK
;
A
#
# COMPACT_ATOMS: atom_id res chain seq x y z
N MET A 1 23.77 -39.83 -8.41
CA MET A 1 22.56 -39.15 -8.93
C MET A 1 21.67 -38.52 -7.85
N LYS A 2 21.98 -38.59 -6.54
CA LYS A 2 21.20 -37.93 -5.47
C LYS A 2 21.59 -36.46 -5.21
N LEU A 3 22.78 -36.04 -5.66
CA LEU A 3 23.29 -34.69 -5.40
C LEU A 3 22.63 -33.60 -6.27
N LEU A 4 22.20 -33.95 -7.49
CA LEU A 4 21.60 -33.00 -8.43
C LEU A 4 20.16 -32.62 -8.05
N LEU A 5 19.39 -33.53 -7.43
CA LEU A 5 18.05 -33.23 -6.93
C LEU A 5 18.06 -32.30 -5.70
N PHE A 6 19.12 -32.37 -4.87
CA PHE A 6 19.25 -31.50 -3.70
C PHE A 6 19.47 -30.03 -4.07
N LEU A 7 20.24 -29.76 -5.12
CA LEU A 7 20.49 -28.38 -5.58
C LEU A 7 19.23 -27.73 -6.18
N ILE A 8 18.41 -28.49 -6.90
CA ILE A 8 17.14 -27.99 -7.46
C ILE A 8 16.14 -27.68 -6.33
N SER A 9 16.05 -28.54 -5.31
CA SER A 9 15.23 -28.29 -4.12
C SER A 9 15.70 -27.05 -3.34
N MET A 10 17.01 -26.83 -3.23
CA MET A 10 17.57 -25.69 -2.50
C MET A 10 17.32 -24.36 -3.23
N ILE A 11 17.39 -24.34 -4.56
CA ILE A 11 17.02 -23.16 -5.38
C ILE A 11 15.51 -22.87 -5.27
N PHE A 12 14.68 -23.91 -5.22
CA PHE A 12 13.23 -23.75 -5.09
C PHE A 12 12.82 -23.19 -3.72
N VAL A 13 13.51 -23.63 -2.65
CA VAL A 13 13.30 -23.10 -1.30
C VAL A 13 13.79 -21.66 -1.19
N LEU A 14 14.91 -21.29 -1.82
CA LEU A 14 15.39 -19.90 -1.83
C LEU A 14 14.41 -18.95 -2.53
N ASN A 15 13.80 -19.38 -3.65
CA ASN A 15 12.76 -18.59 -4.32
C ASN A 15 11.47 -18.47 -3.48
N LEU A 16 11.17 -19.47 -2.64
CA LEU A 16 9.98 -19.46 -1.80
C LEU A 16 10.11 -18.46 -0.62
N PHE A 17 11.33 -18.23 -0.11
CA PHE A 17 11.59 -17.21 0.92
C PHE A 17 11.81 -15.79 0.37
N ALA A 18 12.16 -15.65 -0.91
CA ALA A 18 12.23 -14.33 -1.57
C ALA A 18 10.85 -13.66 -1.74
N GLN A 19 9.77 -14.40 -1.50
CA GLN A 19 8.40 -13.92 -1.66
C GLN A 19 7.74 -13.55 -0.33
N ASP A 20 8.50 -13.30 0.74
CA ASP A 20 7.98 -12.54 1.88
C ASP A 20 8.07 -11.04 1.57
N ARG A 21 7.24 -10.59 0.61
CA ARG A 21 7.01 -9.17 0.31
C ARG A 21 6.00 -8.58 1.30
N SER A 22 6.19 -8.85 2.60
CA SER A 22 5.34 -8.30 3.64
C SER A 22 5.73 -6.83 3.89
N SER A 23 4.92 -5.95 3.31
CA SER A 23 4.84 -4.51 3.60
C SER A 23 6.12 -3.68 3.40
N GLU A 24 6.44 -3.37 2.15
CA GLU A 24 7.38 -2.27 1.84
C GLU A 24 6.80 -0.87 2.15
N ILE A 25 5.53 -0.78 2.56
CA ILE A 25 4.87 0.50 2.85
C ILE A 25 4.39 0.48 4.29
N THR A 26 4.89 1.41 5.09
CA THR A 26 4.44 1.63 6.46
C THR A 26 3.44 2.77 6.46
N CYS A 27 2.13 2.49 6.55
CA CYS A 27 1.15 3.55 6.81
C CYS A 27 0.69 3.58 8.26
N GLU A 28 0.60 4.80 8.77
CA GLU A 28 0.22 5.14 10.13
C GLU A 28 -1.08 5.93 10.15
N PRO A 29 -1.95 5.73 11.15
CA PRO A 29 -3.16 6.52 11.31
C PRO A 29 -2.84 8.00 11.54
N PHE A 30 -3.53 8.86 10.81
CA PHE A 30 -3.43 10.30 10.96
C PHE A 30 -4.56 10.82 11.85
N TYR A 31 -4.17 11.49 12.94
CA TYR A 31 -5.09 11.99 13.96
C TYR A 31 -5.30 13.49 13.84
N GLU A 32 -6.55 13.92 13.83
CA GLU A 32 -6.96 15.32 13.92
C GLU A 32 -8.01 15.44 15.02
N ASN A 33 -7.82 16.34 15.99
CA ASN A 33 -8.71 16.51 17.15
C ASN A 33 -9.03 15.19 17.88
N ASN A 34 -8.01 14.35 18.09
CA ASN A 34 -8.14 13.04 18.76
C ASN A 34 -9.04 12.02 18.02
N LYS A 35 -9.28 12.23 16.72
CA LYS A 35 -10.03 11.32 15.84
C LYS A 35 -9.18 10.91 14.65
N ILE A 36 -9.36 9.67 14.20
CA ILE A 36 -8.74 9.22 12.95
C ILE A 36 -9.47 9.89 11.80
N VAL A 37 -8.74 10.64 10.99
CA VAL A 37 -9.28 11.31 9.79
C VAL A 37 -8.67 10.79 8.49
N GLY A 38 -7.67 9.91 8.60
CA GLY A 38 -6.96 9.33 7.47
C GLY A 38 -5.76 8.51 7.90
N PHE A 39 -4.85 8.26 6.97
CA PHE A 39 -3.53 7.68 7.24
C PHE A 39 -2.47 8.31 6.33
N THR A 40 -1.22 8.26 6.79
CA THR A 40 -0.03 8.69 6.06
C THR A 40 0.83 7.47 5.79
N CYS A 41 1.39 7.36 4.58
CA CYS A 41 2.23 6.23 4.21
C CYS A 41 3.68 6.66 4.07
N SER A 42 4.54 6.23 5.00
CA SER A 42 5.98 6.41 4.90
C SER A 42 6.60 5.37 3.98
N GLU A 43 7.75 5.71 3.39
CA GLU A 43 8.56 4.77 2.60
C GLU A 43 7.83 4.19 1.37
N LEU A 44 7.21 5.05 0.56
CA LEU A 44 6.62 4.61 -0.70
C LEU A 44 7.72 4.19 -1.68
N HIS A 45 7.91 2.88 -1.84
CA HIS A 45 8.78 2.32 -2.88
C HIS A 45 8.30 2.75 -4.27
N GLU A 46 9.25 2.97 -5.20
CA GLU A 46 8.95 3.45 -6.56
C GLU A 46 7.96 2.55 -7.30
N ASP A 47 8.02 1.24 -7.04
CA ASP A 47 7.17 0.23 -7.64
C ASP A 47 5.78 0.08 -6.99
N SER A 48 5.52 0.79 -5.89
CA SER A 48 4.24 0.74 -5.20
C SER A 48 3.10 1.36 -6.03
N LEU A 49 1.88 0.88 -5.81
CA LEU A 49 0.69 1.45 -6.47
C LEU A 49 0.52 2.94 -6.13
N LEU A 50 0.83 3.31 -4.88
CA LEU A 50 0.71 4.68 -4.39
C LEU A 50 1.75 5.61 -5.07
N SER A 51 3.01 5.17 -5.17
CA SER A 51 4.04 5.89 -5.92
C SER A 51 3.65 6.06 -7.40
N LYS A 52 3.16 4.98 -8.04
CA LYS A 52 2.65 5.01 -9.42
C LYS A 52 1.45 5.94 -9.61
N MET A 53 0.73 6.25 -8.53
CA MET A 53 -0.36 7.23 -8.49
C MET A 53 0.11 8.67 -8.22
N GLY A 54 1.40 8.88 -8.00
CA GLY A 54 1.98 10.20 -7.66
C GLY A 54 1.81 10.59 -6.19
N LEU A 55 1.44 9.64 -5.32
CA LEU A 55 1.40 9.85 -3.88
C LEU A 55 2.82 9.84 -3.33
N THR A 56 3.02 10.63 -2.27
CA THR A 56 4.29 10.83 -1.58
C THR A 56 4.08 10.62 -0.08
N ALA A 57 5.18 10.48 0.68
CA ALA A 57 5.10 10.19 2.10
C ALA A 57 4.42 11.27 2.95
N ASN A 58 4.34 12.51 2.45
CA ASN A 58 3.70 13.62 3.13
C ASN A 58 2.18 13.71 2.88
N ASP A 59 1.61 12.77 2.12
CA ASP A 59 0.18 12.78 1.81
C ASP A 59 -0.65 12.12 2.90
N VAL A 60 -1.73 12.78 3.29
CA VAL A 60 -2.73 12.23 4.19
C VAL A 60 -3.90 11.69 3.37
N ILE A 61 -4.03 10.38 3.27
CA ILE A 61 -5.13 9.73 2.57
C ILE A 61 -6.37 9.76 3.45
N VAL A 62 -7.45 10.36 2.95
CA VAL A 62 -8.70 10.60 3.71
C VAL A 62 -9.89 9.83 3.17
N GLU A 63 -9.85 9.43 1.90
CA GLU A 63 -10.93 8.71 1.23
C GLU A 63 -10.38 7.78 0.15
N TYR A 64 -11.05 6.65 -0.06
CA TYR A 64 -10.77 5.73 -1.17
C TYR A 64 -12.06 5.19 -1.76
N ASP A 65 -12.19 5.17 -3.09
CA ASP A 65 -13.39 4.75 -3.83
C ASP A 65 -14.71 5.34 -3.28
N GLY A 66 -14.70 6.62 -2.86
CA GLY A 66 -15.88 7.28 -2.27
C GLY A 66 -16.15 6.95 -0.80
N LYS A 67 -15.28 6.17 -0.15
CA LYS A 67 -15.40 5.74 1.25
C LYS A 67 -14.42 6.51 2.13
N PRO A 68 -14.90 7.29 3.12
CA PRO A 68 -14.03 8.01 4.02
C PRO A 68 -13.36 7.06 5.03
N ILE A 69 -12.16 7.43 5.49
CA ILE A 69 -11.38 6.65 6.46
C ILE A 69 -11.50 7.31 7.83
N HIS A 70 -12.15 6.61 8.77
CA HIS A 70 -12.33 7.10 10.15
C HIS A 70 -11.94 6.07 11.21
N SER A 71 -11.47 4.89 10.80
CA SER A 71 -11.13 3.81 11.72
C SER A 71 -9.99 2.94 11.20
N TYR A 72 -9.33 2.24 12.11
CA TYR A 72 -8.36 1.20 11.79
C TYR A 72 -8.93 0.12 10.84
N LYS A 73 -10.22 -0.20 10.98
CA LYS A 73 -10.89 -1.18 10.12
C LYS A 73 -10.99 -0.68 8.67
N ASP A 74 -11.19 0.61 8.47
CA ASP A 74 -11.25 1.21 7.13
C ASP A 74 -9.85 1.24 6.49
N MET A 75 -8.82 1.53 7.28
CA MET A 75 -7.42 1.42 6.85
C MET A 75 -7.07 -0.01 6.42
N GLN A 76 -7.43 -1.03 7.21
CA GLN A 76 -7.18 -2.42 6.84
C GLN A 76 -7.88 -2.80 5.51
N LYS A 77 -9.15 -2.41 5.35
CA LYS A 77 -9.89 -2.65 4.10
C LYS A 77 -9.28 -1.91 2.91
N PHE A 78 -8.72 -0.73 3.12
CA PHE A 78 -8.02 0.00 2.08
C PHE A 78 -6.80 -0.81 1.61
N TYR A 79 -5.96 -1.29 2.53
CA TYR A 79 -4.80 -2.11 2.19
C TYR A 79 -5.20 -3.40 1.45
N GLU A 80 -6.24 -4.10 1.91
CA GLU A 80 -6.76 -5.28 1.24
C GLU A 80 -7.19 -4.95 -0.21
N GLN A 81 -7.89 -3.83 -0.40
CA GLN A 81 -8.32 -3.40 -1.73
C GLN A 81 -7.16 -2.90 -2.61
N LEU A 82 -6.10 -2.34 -2.02
CA LEU A 82 -4.92 -1.91 -2.76
C LEU A 82 -4.21 -3.09 -3.44
N HIS A 83 -4.17 -4.24 -2.78
CA HIS A 83 -3.57 -5.47 -3.32
C HIS A 83 -4.50 -6.20 -4.30
N VAL A 84 -5.82 -6.16 -4.05
CA VAL A 84 -6.81 -6.89 -4.85
C VAL A 84 -7.24 -6.12 -6.09
N LYS A 85 -7.45 -4.81 -5.97
CA LYS A 85 -7.92 -3.95 -7.05
C LYS A 85 -6.74 -3.23 -7.69
N GLY A 86 -6.47 -3.52 -8.96
CA GLY A 86 -5.50 -2.78 -9.76
C GLY A 86 -5.92 -1.35 -10.11
N LYS A 87 -7.14 -0.92 -9.78
CA LYS A 87 -7.68 0.42 -10.01
C LYS A 87 -8.44 0.89 -8.78
N MET A 88 -8.05 2.06 -8.28
CA MET A 88 -8.67 2.72 -7.12
C MET A 88 -8.60 4.23 -7.31
N ASN A 89 -9.64 4.94 -6.88
CA ASN A 89 -9.60 6.39 -6.71
C ASN A 89 -9.29 6.71 -5.25
N ILE A 90 -8.28 7.53 -4.99
CA ILE A 90 -7.83 7.90 -3.65
C ILE A 90 -7.91 9.42 -3.55
N LYS A 91 -8.56 9.94 -2.50
CA LYS A 91 -8.45 11.34 -2.12
C LYS A 91 -7.46 11.50 -0.99
N TYR A 92 -6.58 12.46 -1.14
CA TYR A 92 -5.52 12.75 -0.18
C TYR A 92 -5.38 14.26 0.03
N LYS A 93 -4.81 14.64 1.17
CA LYS A 93 -4.46 16.02 1.48
C LYS A 93 -2.94 16.19 1.32
N ARG A 94 -2.54 17.19 0.53
CA ARG A 94 -1.16 17.67 0.41
C ARG A 94 -1.18 19.18 0.62
N ASP A 95 -0.38 19.70 1.57
CA ASP A 95 -0.31 21.14 1.87
C ASP A 95 -1.70 21.79 2.08
N GLN A 96 -2.57 21.11 2.83
CA GLN A 96 -3.98 21.47 3.09
C GLN A 96 -4.92 21.45 1.88
N GLN A 97 -4.45 21.11 0.68
CA GLN A 97 -5.28 20.94 -0.50
C GLN A 97 -5.74 19.50 -0.64
N VAL A 98 -7.04 19.30 -0.90
CA VAL A 98 -7.61 17.98 -1.18
C VAL A 98 -7.40 17.68 -2.66
N LEU A 99 -6.56 16.69 -2.94
CA LEU A 99 -6.25 16.18 -4.26
C LEU A 99 -6.83 14.78 -4.44
N GLN A 100 -6.89 14.32 -5.69
CA GLN A 100 -7.36 12.99 -6.03
C GLN A 100 -6.37 12.33 -6.98
N ALA A 101 -6.06 11.06 -6.72
CA ALA A 101 -5.25 10.24 -7.59
C ALA A 101 -6.04 8.99 -7.97
N THR A 102 -6.01 8.64 -9.26
CA THR A 102 -6.63 7.41 -9.76
C THR A 102 -5.57 6.59 -10.48
N ASN A 103 -5.46 5.31 -10.14
CA ASN A 103 -4.63 4.40 -10.93
C ASN A 103 -5.45 3.85 -12.09
N THR A 104 -5.05 4.13 -13.32
CA THR A 104 -5.49 3.39 -14.50
C THR A 104 -4.41 2.38 -14.85
N ASN A 105 -4.60 1.14 -14.40
CA ASN A 105 -3.84 -0.01 -14.90
C ASN A 105 -4.04 -0.05 -16.43
N LYS A 106 -2.98 0.19 -17.20
CA LYS A 106 -2.94 0.08 -18.66
C LYS A 106 -2.02 -1.06 -19.03
#